data_AF-A0A5E4HH92-F1
#
_entry.id   AF-A0A5E4HH92-F1
#
_cell.length_a   1.000
_cell.length_b   1.000
_cell.length_c   1.000
_cell.angle_alpha   90.00
_cell.angle_beta   90.00
_cell.angle_gamma   90.00
#
_symmetry.space_group_name_H-M   'P 1'
#
loop_
_entity.id
_entity.type
_entity.pdbx_description
1 polymer ?
#
loop_
_entity_poly.entity_id
_entity_poly.type
_entity_poly.pdbx_seq_one_letter_code
_entity_poly.pdbx_strand_id
1 'polypeptide(L)' 'MAKVEVLLAIDGSESAKKAEIAALKITKSYNIRMAALYVVNVPSTSEQA' A
#
# COMPACT_ATOMS: atom_id res chain seq x y z
N MET A 1 -9.02 -7.14 23.03
CA MET A 1 -8.31 -6.04 22.34
C MET A 1 -8.33 -6.37 20.85
N ALA A 2 -8.72 -5.43 19.98
CA ALA A 2 -8.84 -5.71 18.54
C ALA A 2 -7.46 -5.96 17.92
N LYS A 3 -7.39 -6.91 16.98
CA LYS A 3 -6.17 -7.15 16.19
C LYS A 3 -6.10 -6.11 15.07
N VAL A 4 -5.08 -5.27 15.11
CA VAL A 4 -4.86 -4.20 14.12
C VAL A 4 -3.72 -4.61 13.20
N GLU A 5 -3.91 -4.41 11.89
CA GLU A 5 -2.94 -4.68 10.83
C GLU A 5 -2.86 -3.48 9.90
N VAL A 6 -1.74 -3.33 9.20
CA VAL A 6 -1.52 -2.22 8.26
C VAL A 6 -1.68 -2.71 6.82
N LEU A 7 -2.47 -2.00 6.03
CA LEU A 7 -2.50 -2.13 4.58
C LEU A 7 -1.86 -0.88 3.96
N LEU A 8 -0.77 -1.06 3.23
CA LEU A 8 -0.04 0.00 2.54
C LEU A 8 -0.38 -0.03 1.05
N ALA A 9 -1.09 0.99 0.56
CA ALA A 9 -1.25 1.22 -0.87
C ALA A 9 -0.03 1.96 -1.44
N ILE A 10 0.49 1.47 -2.57
CA ILE A 10 1.60 2.08 -3.29
C ILE A 10 1.23 2.28 -4.76
N ASP A 11 1.76 3.33 -5.37
CA ASP A 11 1.51 3.72 -6.77
C ASP A 11 2.81 3.99 -7.56
N GLY A 12 3.97 3.75 -6.95
CA GLY A 12 5.29 4.01 -7.55
C GLY A 12 5.76 5.47 -7.42
N SER A 13 4.99 6.36 -6.79
CA SER A 13 5.39 7.74 -6.53
C SER A 13 6.38 7.87 -5.37
N GLU A 14 7.11 8.98 -5.33
CA GLU A 14 7.96 9.35 -4.18
C GLU A 14 7.14 9.48 -2.88
N SER A 15 5.89 9.91 -2.98
CA SER A 15 4.97 9.95 -1.83
C SER A 15 4.69 8.55 -1.30
N ALA A 16 4.43 7.57 -2.18
CA ALA A 16 4.27 6.17 -1.79
C ALA A 16 5.55 5.62 -1.15
N LYS A 17 6.74 6.03 -1.60
CA LYS A 17 8.00 5.63 -0.96
C LYS A 17 8.12 6.15 0.47
N LYS A 18 7.73 7.40 0.72
CA LYS A 18 7.68 7.96 2.08
C LYS A 18 6.65 7.24 2.96
N ALA A 19 5.49 6.88 2.39
CA ALA A 19 4.46 6.11 3.09
C ALA A 19 4.97 4.71 3.48
N GLU A 20 5.74 4.05 2.60
CA GLU A 20 6.37 2.75 2.89
C GLU A 20 7.31 2.83 4.10
N ILE A 21 8.18 3.85 4.15
CA ILE A 21 9.10 4.06 5.26
C ILE A 21 8.33 4.28 6.58
N ALA A 22 7.24 5.05 6.55
CA ALA A 22 6.42 5.29 7.73
C ALA A 22 5.71 4.01 8.20
N ALA A 23 5.12 3.25 7.27
CA ALA A 23 4.44 1.99 7.57
C ALA A 23 5.40 0.95 8.17
N LEU A 24 6.63 0.85 7.65
CA LEU A 24 7.67 -0.02 8.21
C LEU A 24 8.05 0.37 9.64
N LYS A 25 8.16 1.68 9.95
CA LYS A 25 8.43 2.16 11.31
C LYS A 25 7.29 1.79 12.26
N ILE A 26 6.04 2.06 11.88
CA ILE A 26 4.85 1.75 12.68
C ILE A 26 4.78 0.24 12.97
N THR A 27 4.87 -0.58 11.93
CA THR A 27 4.70 -2.04 12.05
C THR A 27 5.78 -2.67 12.91
N LYS A 28 7.03 -2.20 12.79
CA LYS A 28 8.13 -2.60 13.66
C LYS A 28 7.92 -2.17 15.11
N SER A 29 7.50 -0.92 15.36
CA SER A 29 7.30 -0.39 16.72
C SER A 29 6.18 -1.09 17.48
N TYR A 30 5.13 -1.52 16.79
CA TYR A 30 3.97 -2.18 17.42
C TYR A 30 3.98 -3.70 17.25
N ASN A 31 4.98 -4.28 16.59
CA ASN A 31 5.07 -5.70 16.27
C ASN A 31 3.78 -6.25 15.61
N ILE A 32 3.27 -5.52 14.61
CA ILE A 32 2.05 -5.87 13.88
C ILE A 32 2.34 -6.19 12.42
N ARG A 33 1.43 -6.96 11.79
CA ARG A 33 1.56 -7.39 10.40
C ARG A 33 1.23 -6.26 9.43
N MET A 34 1.85 -6.32 8.26
CA MET A 34 1.64 -5.40 7.14
C MET A 34 1.43 -6.18 5.85
N ALA A 35 0.54 -5.68 4.98
CA ALA A 35 0.46 -6.05 3.58
C ALA A 35 0.65 -4.80 2.70
N ALA A 36 1.32 -4.96 1.56
CA ALA A 36 1.49 -3.90 0.57
C ALA A 36 0.69 -4.23 -0.70
N LEU A 37 0.05 -3.23 -1.30
CA LEU A 37 -0.81 -3.36 -2.48
C LEU A 37 -0.39 -2.33 -3.53
N TYR A 38 -0.11 -2.81 -4.74
CA TYR A 38 0.05 -1.98 -5.94
C TYR A 38 -1.08 -2.29 -6.91
N VAL A 39 -1.76 -1.26 -7.41
CA VAL A 39 -2.87 -1.43 -8.36
C VAL A 39 -2.42 -0.96 -9.74
N VAL A 40 -2.43 -1.88 -10.70
CA VAL A 40 -2.19 -1.56 -12.11
C VAL A 40 -3.53 -1.16 -12.73
N ASN A 41 -3.62 0.06 -13.26
CA ASN A 41 -4.75 0.45 -14.09
C ASN A 41 -4.54 -0.09 -15.51
N VAL A 42 -5.31 -1.11 -15.91
CA VAL A 42 -5.31 -1.62 -17.28
C VAL A 42 -6.43 -0.91 -18.03
N PRO A 43 -6.14 -0.11 -19.08
CA PRO A 43 -7.17 0.54 -19.87
C PRO A 43 -8.17 -0.49 -20.41
N SER A 44 -9.46 -0.23 -20.24
CA SER A 44 -10.50 -1.10 -20.79
C SER A 44 -10.48 -1.01 -22.32
N THR A 45 -10.38 -2.16 -22.99
CA THR A 45 -10.43 -2.29 -24.45
C THR A 45 -11.78 -1.90 -25.07
N SER A 46 -12.76 -1.47 -24.27
CA SER A 46 -14.12 -1.12 -24.70
C SER A 46 -14.30 0.33 -25.18
N GLU A 47 -13.27 1.18 -25.14
CA GLU A 47 -13.36 2.58 -25.61
C GLU A 47 -12.78 2.82 -27.01
N GLN A 48 -12.42 1.76 -27.75
CA GLN A 48 -11.96 1.85 -29.14
C GLN A 48 -12.79 0.93 -30.05
N ALA A 49 -14.06 1.30 -30.27
CA ALA A 49 -14.92 0.74 -31.31
C ALA A 49 -15.78 1.84 -31.92
#